data_AF-A0A5C6NCR9-F1
#
_entry.id   AF-A0A5C6NCR9-F1
#
_cell.length_a   1.000
_cell.length_b   1.000
_cell.length_c   1.000
_cell.angle_alpha   90.00
_cell.angle_beta   90.00
_cell.angle_gamma   90.00
#
_symmetry.space_group_name_H-M   'P 1'
#
loop_
_entity.id
_entity.type
_entity.pdbx_description
1 polymer ?
#
loop_
_entity_poly.entity_id
_entity_poly.type
_entity_poly.pdbx_seq_one_letter_code
_entity_poly.pdbx_strand_id
1 'polypeptide(L)'
;MPSKKDDGGWKKFMWNSETGELLGRTGGSWFKILLFYVIFYGCLAGIFIGTIQAMLLTLSNYKPTWQDRVAPPGLSHTPKSDKAEMSYNPDELETYLPYTKALREFLTKYDEEAQMDPMKFEDCGEEPAEYKNRGELESDMGVRKACRFSRTVLGPCSGLEDREFGFKEGKPCVIVKLNRIVNFRPRPPSSNDTIPEDAQHKVQPNVIPLFCTNKREEDAGKIGEIKYYGIGGGFPMQYYPYYGKLLHSHYLQPLVALQFTNLTKNTELRIECKVFGDNIHYSEKDRYQGRFDIKFQINTS
;
A
#
# COMPACT_ATOMS: atom_id res chain seq x y z
N MET A 1 8.22 61.52 -48.61
CA MET A 1 9.16 61.28 -47.48
C MET A 1 9.11 62.52 -46.60
N PRO A 2 8.78 62.37 -45.31
CA PRO A 2 9.80 61.95 -44.36
C PRO A 2 9.36 60.79 -43.46
N SER A 3 10.32 59.90 -43.27
CA SER A 3 10.34 58.78 -42.35
C SER A 3 10.20 59.27 -40.91
N LYS A 4 9.09 58.97 -40.22
CA LYS A 4 9.08 58.90 -38.75
C LYS A 4 9.60 57.50 -38.34
N LYS A 5 10.92 57.38 -38.32
CA LYS A 5 11.69 56.54 -37.40
C LYS A 5 12.09 57.50 -36.27
N ASP A 6 11.93 57.27 -34.98
CA ASP A 6 11.93 56.03 -34.21
C ASP A 6 10.86 56.10 -33.10
N ASP A 7 9.78 55.33 -33.22
CA ASP A 7 9.03 54.90 -32.05
C ASP A 7 9.96 53.97 -31.27
N GLY A 8 10.58 54.50 -30.21
CA GLY A 8 11.59 53.80 -29.42
C GLY A 8 11.21 52.33 -29.25
N GLY A 9 11.94 51.45 -29.93
CA GLY A 9 11.72 50.01 -29.91
C GLY A 9 11.74 49.47 -28.48
N TRP A 10 11.17 48.28 -28.28
CA TRP A 10 11.08 47.43 -27.07
C TRP A 10 11.43 48.05 -25.70
N LYS A 11 12.59 48.70 -25.55
CA LYS A 11 12.94 49.62 -24.46
C LYS A 11 11.88 50.69 -24.12
N LYS A 12 11.32 51.46 -25.09
CA LYS A 12 10.29 52.50 -24.77
C LYS A 12 8.92 51.87 -24.42
N PHE A 13 8.65 50.67 -24.93
CA PHE A 13 7.48 49.86 -24.56
C PHE A 13 7.59 49.30 -23.14
N MET A 14 8.78 48.82 -22.75
CA MET A 14 9.02 48.35 -21.38
C MET A 14 9.03 49.50 -20.38
N TRP A 15 9.73 50.59 -20.68
CA TRP A 15 9.87 51.74 -19.79
C TRP A 15 9.91 53.05 -20.58
N ASN A 16 8.90 53.91 -20.36
CA ASN A 16 8.90 55.27 -20.87
C ASN A 16 9.36 56.24 -19.77
N SER A 17 10.63 56.65 -19.85
CA SER A 17 11.23 57.58 -18.89
C SER A 17 10.65 59.00 -18.93
N GLU A 18 9.95 59.38 -20.01
CA GLU A 18 9.35 60.72 -20.17
C GLU A 18 7.98 60.83 -19.48
N THR A 19 7.19 59.76 -19.49
CA THR A 19 5.83 59.71 -18.90
C THR A 19 5.75 58.91 -17.60
N GLY A 20 6.82 58.21 -17.21
CA GLY A 20 6.84 57.35 -16.01
C GLY A 20 5.96 56.10 -16.16
N GLU A 21 5.81 55.58 -17.37
CA GLU A 21 4.95 54.45 -17.69
C GLU A 21 5.76 53.15 -17.87
N LEU A 22 5.30 52.08 -17.23
CA LEU A 22 5.83 50.72 -17.37
C LEU A 22 4.82 49.88 -18.16
N LEU A 23 5.24 49.27 -19.28
CA LEU A 23 4.36 48.46 -20.15
C LEU A 23 3.05 49.17 -20.53
N GLY A 24 3.14 50.47 -20.84
CA GLY A 24 2.01 51.29 -21.28
C GLY A 24 1.02 51.72 -20.18
N ARG A 25 1.37 51.60 -18.89
CA ARG A 25 0.56 52.14 -17.78
C ARG A 25 1.41 52.90 -16.77
N THR A 26 0.85 53.97 -16.20
CA THR A 26 1.47 54.72 -15.11
C THR A 26 1.56 53.89 -13.83
N GLY A 27 2.55 54.16 -12.96
CA GLY A 27 2.71 53.45 -11.69
C GLY A 27 1.46 53.48 -10.79
N GLY A 28 0.69 54.57 -10.82
CA GLY A 28 -0.59 54.68 -10.10
C GLY A 28 -1.69 53.78 -10.68
N SER A 29 -1.70 53.54 -11.99
CA SER A 29 -2.62 52.58 -12.62
C SER A 29 -2.22 51.14 -12.27
N TRP A 30 -0.93 50.82 -12.32
CA TRP A 30 -0.40 49.53 -11.86
C TRP A 30 -0.75 49.22 -10.41
N PHE A 31 -0.59 50.19 -9.49
CA PHE A 31 -0.97 50.02 -8.09
C PHE A 31 -2.47 49.73 -7.93
N LYS A 32 -3.35 50.46 -8.64
CA LYS A 32 -4.80 50.23 -8.61
C LYS A 32 -5.20 48.84 -9.11
N ILE A 33 -4.58 48.38 -10.21
CA ILE A 33 -4.82 47.05 -10.76
C ILE A 33 -4.34 45.98 -9.80
N LEU A 34 -3.13 46.14 -9.25
CA LEU A 34 -2.56 45.20 -8.30
C LEU A 34 -3.43 45.12 -7.05
N LEU A 35 -3.82 46.26 -6.47
CA LEU A 35 -4.70 46.33 -5.30
C LEU A 35 -6.05 45.67 -5.58
N PHE A 36 -6.66 45.93 -6.75
CA PHE A 36 -7.89 45.28 -7.17
C PHE A 36 -7.73 43.75 -7.18
N TYR A 37 -6.69 43.23 -7.83
CA TYR A 37 -6.47 41.78 -7.90
C TYR A 37 -6.14 41.17 -6.54
N VAL A 38 -5.39 41.88 -5.68
CA VAL A 38 -5.11 41.42 -4.31
C VAL A 38 -6.40 41.27 -3.51
N ILE A 39 -7.28 42.27 -3.53
CA ILE A 39 -8.57 42.20 -2.83
C ILE A 39 -9.48 41.15 -3.48
N PHE A 40 -9.59 41.14 -4.81
CA PHE A 40 -10.45 40.22 -5.54
C PHE A 40 -10.06 38.76 -5.30
N TYR A 41 -8.79 38.40 -5.49
CA TYR A 41 -8.32 37.04 -5.22
C TYR A 41 -8.31 36.70 -3.73
N GLY A 42 -8.13 37.69 -2.83
CA GLY A 42 -8.32 37.51 -1.40
C GLY A 42 -9.75 37.10 -1.04
N CYS A 43 -10.75 37.80 -1.57
CA CYS A 43 -12.16 37.45 -1.40
C CYS A 43 -12.50 36.09 -2.03
N LEU A 44 -12.00 35.81 -3.24
CA LEU A 44 -12.23 34.53 -3.92
C LEU A 44 -11.62 33.36 -3.13
N ALA A 45 -10.41 33.51 -2.62
CA ALA A 45 -9.77 32.53 -1.74
C ALA A 45 -10.56 32.36 -0.43
N GLY A 46 -11.08 33.44 0.15
CA GLY A 46 -11.94 33.40 1.33
C GLY A 46 -13.22 32.59 1.11
N ILE A 47 -13.91 32.80 -0.02
CA ILE A 47 -15.10 32.01 -0.39
C ILE A 47 -14.73 30.54 -0.55
N PHE A 48 -13.62 30.24 -1.24
CA PHE A 48 -13.14 28.87 -1.43
C PHE A 48 -12.81 28.18 -0.10
N ILE A 49 -12.13 28.87 0.82
CA ILE A 49 -11.86 28.34 2.17
C ILE A 49 -13.18 28.08 2.90
N GLY A 50 -14.12 29.01 2.84
CA GLY A 50 -15.44 28.85 3.47
C GLY A 50 -16.21 27.63 2.96
N THR A 51 -16.25 27.40 1.65
CA THR A 51 -16.92 26.23 1.06
C THR A 51 -16.22 24.92 1.41
N ILE A 52 -14.88 24.90 1.43
CA ILE A 52 -14.11 23.73 1.89
C ILE A 52 -14.36 23.45 3.37
N GLN A 53 -14.41 24.46 4.23
CA GLN A 53 -14.71 24.28 5.66
C GLN A 53 -16.12 23.72 5.88
N ALA A 54 -17.13 24.27 5.18
CA ALA A 54 -18.49 23.73 5.22
C ALA A 54 -18.54 22.25 4.78
N MET A 55 -17.80 21.89 3.73
CA MET A 55 -17.66 20.49 3.30
C MET A 55 -17.00 19.63 4.37
N LEU A 56 -15.89 20.08 4.97
CA LEU A 56 -15.17 19.32 6.01
C LEU A 56 -16.04 19.04 7.24
N LEU A 57 -16.94 19.96 7.62
CA LEU A 57 -17.89 19.75 8.73
C LEU A 57 -18.94 18.66 8.45
N THR A 58 -19.17 18.30 7.19
CA THR A 58 -20.07 17.19 6.81
C THR A 58 -19.40 15.82 6.87
N LEU A 59 -18.08 15.77 7.08
CA LEU A 59 -17.29 14.54 7.08
C LEU A 59 -16.99 14.08 8.51
N SER A 60 -17.13 12.77 8.75
CA SER A 60 -16.70 12.14 10.00
C SER A 60 -15.17 11.94 9.99
N ASN A 61 -14.51 12.24 11.11
CA ASN A 61 -13.07 11.98 11.27
C ASN A 61 -12.75 10.48 11.48
N TYR A 62 -13.76 9.67 11.81
CA TYR A 62 -13.57 8.27 12.19
C TYR A 62 -13.75 7.29 11.02
N LYS A 63 -14.59 7.64 10.03
CA LYS A 63 -14.89 6.79 8.89
C LYS A 63 -15.05 7.61 7.61
N PRO A 64 -14.53 7.13 6.46
CA PRO A 64 -14.83 7.76 5.18
C PRO A 64 -16.30 7.55 4.82
N THR A 65 -16.93 8.60 4.26
CA THR A 65 -18.35 8.57 3.86
C THR A 65 -18.65 7.52 2.78
N TRP A 66 -17.71 7.33 1.85
CA TRP A 66 -17.84 6.41 0.73
C TRP A 66 -16.66 5.43 0.70
N GLN A 67 -16.95 4.13 0.57
CA GLN A 67 -15.95 3.06 0.53
C GLN A 67 -16.10 2.13 -0.68
N ASP A 68 -17.03 2.42 -1.58
CA ASP A 68 -17.31 1.67 -2.82
C ASP A 68 -16.08 1.57 -3.73
N ARG A 69 -15.19 2.57 -3.71
CA ARG A 69 -13.97 2.59 -4.53
C ARG A 69 -12.80 1.80 -3.97
N VAL A 70 -12.89 1.34 -2.73
CA VAL A 70 -11.80 0.60 -2.05
C VAL A 70 -12.18 -0.84 -1.71
N ALA A 71 -13.47 -1.17 -1.77
CA ALA A 71 -13.96 -2.53 -1.62
C ALA A 71 -14.14 -3.19 -3.00
N PRO A 72 -13.73 -4.45 -3.18
CA PRO A 72 -13.01 -5.36 -2.28
C PRO A 72 -11.51 -5.03 -2.07
N PRO A 73 -10.89 -5.55 -0.99
CA PRO A 73 -9.50 -5.27 -0.66
C PRO A 73 -8.52 -5.80 -1.71
N GLY A 74 -7.48 -5.02 -1.93
CA GLY A 74 -6.32 -5.46 -2.70
C GLY A 74 -5.39 -6.36 -1.88
N LEU A 75 -4.65 -7.20 -2.59
CA LEU A 75 -3.56 -8.01 -2.04
C LEU A 75 -2.24 -7.38 -2.49
N SER A 76 -1.37 -7.09 -1.53
CA SER A 76 -0.08 -6.46 -1.83
C SER A 76 1.06 -7.23 -1.19
N HIS A 77 2.23 -7.16 -1.82
CA HIS A 77 3.43 -7.83 -1.35
C HIS A 77 4.57 -6.85 -1.13
N THR A 78 5.57 -7.29 -0.39
CA THR A 78 6.86 -6.61 -0.14
C THR A 78 7.95 -7.67 -0.32
N PRO A 79 9.04 -7.39 -1.06
CA PRO A 79 9.40 -6.11 -1.66
C PRO A 79 8.54 -5.72 -2.87
N LYS A 80 8.41 -4.42 -3.15
CA LYS A 80 7.71 -3.92 -4.34
C LYS A 80 8.72 -3.61 -5.43
N SER A 81 8.42 -4.05 -6.64
CA SER A 81 9.20 -3.75 -7.86
C SER A 81 8.31 -3.06 -8.89
N ASP A 82 8.84 -2.14 -9.68
CA ASP A 82 8.06 -1.30 -10.61
C ASP A 82 7.23 -2.09 -11.64
N LYS A 83 7.72 -3.27 -12.07
CA LYS A 83 7.04 -4.14 -13.03
C LYS A 83 6.50 -5.44 -12.43
N ALA A 84 6.40 -5.52 -11.11
CA ALA A 84 6.15 -6.77 -10.38
C ALA A 84 7.11 -7.90 -10.81
N GLU A 85 8.38 -7.54 -11.02
CA GLU A 85 9.45 -8.40 -11.51
C GLU A 85 10.63 -8.33 -10.55
N MET A 86 11.04 -9.50 -10.07
CA MET A 86 12.20 -9.70 -9.21
C MET A 86 13.24 -10.49 -10.00
N SER A 87 14.15 -9.75 -10.63
CA SER A 87 15.31 -10.32 -11.32
C SER A 87 16.54 -10.09 -10.46
N TYR A 88 17.27 -11.16 -10.13
CA TYR A 88 18.49 -11.11 -9.32
C TYR A 88 19.39 -12.33 -9.55
N ASN A 89 20.65 -12.20 -9.15
CA ASN A 89 21.61 -13.29 -9.11
C ASN A 89 21.93 -13.62 -7.64
N PRO A 90 21.71 -14.87 -7.17
CA PRO A 90 22.01 -15.26 -5.79
C PRO A 90 23.47 -15.06 -5.38
N ASP A 91 24.40 -15.14 -6.35
CA ASP A 91 25.83 -14.99 -6.11
C ASP A 91 26.26 -13.51 -5.99
N GLU A 92 25.45 -12.57 -6.46
CA GLU A 92 25.77 -11.15 -6.52
C GLU A 92 24.89 -10.34 -5.55
N LEU A 93 25.46 -9.94 -4.41
CA LEU A 93 24.76 -9.24 -3.33
C LEU A 93 24.05 -7.95 -3.80
N GLU A 94 24.66 -7.19 -4.70
CA GLU A 94 24.11 -5.92 -5.16
C GLU A 94 22.75 -6.08 -5.85
N THR A 95 22.52 -7.23 -6.48
CA THR A 95 21.27 -7.48 -7.23
C THR A 95 20.06 -7.68 -6.33
N TYR A 96 20.22 -8.31 -5.16
CA TYR A 96 19.12 -8.58 -4.22
C TYR A 96 19.13 -7.69 -2.96
N LEU A 97 20.15 -6.85 -2.78
CA LEU A 97 20.22 -5.89 -1.69
C LEU A 97 18.99 -4.94 -1.63
N PRO A 98 18.45 -4.41 -2.74
CA PRO A 98 17.26 -3.56 -2.68
C PRO A 98 16.03 -4.30 -2.12
N TYR A 99 15.86 -5.57 -2.49
CA TYR A 99 14.75 -6.42 -2.04
C TYR A 99 14.84 -6.72 -0.55
N THR A 100 16.03 -7.14 -0.09
CA THR A 100 16.27 -7.44 1.32
C THR A 100 16.18 -6.19 2.20
N LYS A 101 16.70 -5.05 1.73
CA LYS A 101 16.56 -3.76 2.44
C LYS A 101 15.09 -3.36 2.60
N ALA A 102 14.29 -3.46 1.54
CA ALA A 102 12.86 -3.14 1.60
C ALA A 102 12.10 -4.08 2.57
N LEU A 103 12.46 -5.36 2.65
CA LEU A 103 11.92 -6.30 3.63
C LEU A 103 12.29 -5.92 5.07
N ARG A 104 13.55 -5.58 5.34
CA ARG A 104 14.01 -5.14 6.68
C ARG A 104 13.28 -3.89 7.13
N GLU A 105 13.25 -2.87 6.28
CA GLU A 105 12.58 -1.59 6.58
C GLU A 105 11.07 -1.76 6.80
N PHE A 106 10.44 -2.68 6.06
CA PHE A 106 9.03 -3.00 6.25
C PHE A 106 8.78 -3.69 7.60
N LEU A 107 9.65 -4.62 7.98
CA LEU A 107 9.50 -5.43 9.19
C LEU A 107 9.90 -4.72 10.48
N THR A 108 10.64 -3.60 10.43
CA THR A 108 10.99 -2.82 11.64
C THR A 108 9.78 -2.44 12.50
N LYS A 109 8.60 -2.27 11.88
CA LYS A 109 7.35 -1.96 12.61
C LYS A 109 6.80 -3.14 13.41
N TYR A 110 7.27 -4.35 13.11
CA TYR A 110 6.86 -5.61 13.72
C TYR A 110 7.92 -6.13 14.70
N ASP A 111 8.94 -5.34 15.03
CA ASP A 111 9.90 -5.68 16.07
C ASP A 111 9.20 -5.77 17.43
N GLU A 112 9.64 -6.71 18.27
CA GLU A 112 9.03 -6.93 19.59
C GLU A 112 9.16 -5.68 20.47
N GLU A 113 10.30 -4.99 20.39
CA GLU A 113 10.59 -3.75 21.10
C GLU A 113 9.57 -2.64 20.78
N ALA A 114 9.08 -2.58 19.53
CA ALA A 114 8.08 -1.60 19.11
C ALA A 114 6.66 -1.90 19.65
N GLN A 115 6.44 -3.11 20.19
CA GLN A 115 5.14 -3.66 20.59
C GLN A 115 4.98 -3.86 22.11
N MET A 116 5.95 -3.40 22.91
CA MET A 116 6.00 -3.65 24.35
C MET A 116 4.92 -2.92 25.16
N ASP A 117 4.43 -1.77 24.70
CA ASP A 117 3.50 -0.92 25.44
C ASP A 117 2.10 -1.57 25.60
N PRO A 118 1.69 -1.95 26.83
CA PRO A 118 0.42 -2.65 27.08
C PRO A 118 -0.82 -1.75 26.99
N MET A 119 -0.65 -0.43 26.93
CA MET A 119 -1.74 0.51 26.66
C MET A 119 -2.07 0.55 25.17
N LYS A 120 -1.06 0.37 24.30
CA LYS A 120 -1.22 0.41 22.84
C LYS A 120 -1.47 -0.95 22.22
N PHE A 121 -0.90 -2.00 22.80
CA PHE A 121 -0.94 -3.35 22.25
C PHE A 121 -1.61 -4.33 23.20
N GLU A 122 -2.25 -5.34 22.62
CA GLU A 122 -2.80 -6.49 23.31
C GLU A 122 -2.33 -7.78 22.65
N ASP A 123 -2.28 -8.84 23.43
CA ASP A 123 -2.03 -10.17 22.89
C ASP A 123 -3.31 -10.74 22.24
N CYS A 124 -3.16 -11.26 21.03
CA CYS A 124 -4.25 -11.84 20.26
C CYS A 124 -4.06 -13.33 19.98
N GLY A 125 -3.07 -13.97 20.62
CA GLY A 125 -2.76 -15.38 20.44
C GLY A 125 -2.08 -15.67 19.09
N GLU A 126 -1.40 -16.81 19.02
CA GLU A 126 -0.73 -17.30 17.81
C GLU A 126 -1.62 -18.25 16.98
N GLU A 127 -2.80 -18.62 17.50
CA GLU A 127 -3.78 -19.44 16.81
C GLU A 127 -4.89 -18.58 16.16
N PRO A 128 -5.46 -19.01 15.02
CA PRO A 128 -6.59 -18.32 14.42
C PRO A 128 -7.85 -18.30 15.29
N ALA A 129 -8.35 -17.11 15.57
CA ALA A 129 -9.53 -16.84 16.39
C ALA A 129 -10.50 -15.89 15.68
N GLU A 130 -11.72 -15.81 16.20
CA GLU A 130 -12.77 -14.94 15.69
C GLU A 130 -12.40 -13.44 15.76
N TYR A 131 -13.21 -12.60 15.11
CA TYR A 131 -13.03 -11.15 15.08
C TYR A 131 -12.97 -10.54 16.49
N LYS A 132 -11.98 -9.68 16.73
CA LYS A 132 -11.92 -8.88 17.96
C LYS A 132 -12.60 -7.54 17.75
N ASN A 133 -13.87 -7.47 18.16
CA ASN A 133 -14.64 -6.23 18.12
C ASN A 133 -14.22 -5.28 19.24
N ARG A 134 -13.77 -4.08 18.87
CA ARG A 134 -13.31 -3.01 19.77
C ARG A 134 -14.36 -1.90 19.92
N GLY A 135 -15.63 -2.26 19.88
CA GLY A 135 -16.75 -1.31 19.93
C GLY A 135 -17.07 -0.64 18.60
N GLU A 136 -17.78 0.47 18.68
CA GLU A 136 -18.23 1.27 17.53
C GLU A 136 -17.22 2.38 17.16
N LEU A 137 -17.24 2.81 15.90
CA LEU A 137 -16.33 3.84 15.37
C LEU A 137 -16.58 5.23 15.97
N GLU A 138 -17.84 5.56 16.26
CA GLU A 138 -18.25 6.87 16.79
C GLU A 138 -18.58 6.74 18.27
N SER A 139 -17.59 6.30 19.07
CA SER A 139 -17.75 6.20 20.53
C SER A 139 -16.63 6.93 21.27
N ASP A 140 -16.94 7.38 22.49
CA ASP A 140 -16.02 8.11 23.38
C ASP A 140 -14.88 7.23 23.92
N MET A 141 -14.91 5.94 23.62
CA MET A 141 -13.81 5.04 23.90
C MET A 141 -12.65 5.39 22.96
N GLY A 142 -11.63 6.07 23.49
CA GLY A 142 -10.51 6.65 22.74
C GLY A 142 -9.69 5.68 21.87
N VAL A 143 -8.35 5.71 22.01
CA VAL A 143 -7.48 4.89 21.15
C VAL A 143 -7.65 3.40 21.44
N ARG A 144 -7.84 2.60 20.39
CA ARG A 144 -8.02 1.15 20.44
C ARG A 144 -6.67 0.44 20.49
N LYS A 145 -6.62 -0.62 21.28
CA LYS A 145 -5.45 -1.51 21.33
C LYS A 145 -5.28 -2.26 20.01
N ALA A 146 -4.03 -2.38 19.58
CA ALA A 146 -3.64 -3.19 18.44
C ALA A 146 -3.24 -4.60 18.85
N CYS A 147 -3.61 -5.58 18.02
CA CYS A 147 -3.06 -6.92 18.18
C CYS A 147 -1.56 -6.90 17.92
N ARG A 148 -0.79 -7.52 18.83
CA ARG A 148 0.61 -7.82 18.57
C ARG A 148 0.73 -8.78 17.40
N PHE A 149 1.80 -8.66 16.63
CA PHE A 149 2.16 -9.60 15.58
C PHE A 149 3.66 -9.85 15.67
N SER A 150 4.04 -11.06 16.09
CA SER A 150 5.44 -11.44 16.20
C SER A 150 6.02 -11.82 14.85
N ARG A 151 7.25 -11.37 14.58
CA ARG A 151 8.01 -11.76 13.38
C ARG A 151 8.35 -13.24 13.36
N THR A 152 8.43 -13.89 14.52
CA THR A 152 8.77 -15.32 14.64
C THR A 152 7.80 -16.21 13.86
N VAL A 153 6.53 -15.81 13.76
CA VAL A 153 5.49 -16.55 13.04
C VAL A 153 5.72 -16.59 11.52
N LEU A 154 6.55 -15.68 10.99
CA LEU A 154 6.97 -15.70 9.58
C LEU A 154 8.09 -16.72 9.29
N GLY A 155 8.51 -17.49 10.29
CA GLY A 155 9.50 -18.56 10.16
C GLY A 155 10.84 -18.06 9.60
N PRO A 156 11.41 -18.73 8.57
CA PRO A 156 12.71 -18.36 8.01
C PRO A 156 12.68 -16.98 7.31
N CYS A 157 11.51 -16.50 6.91
CA CYS A 157 11.34 -15.19 6.29
C CYS A 157 11.19 -14.05 7.31
N SER A 158 11.35 -14.34 8.60
CA SER A 158 11.22 -13.36 9.68
C SER A 158 12.31 -12.30 9.65
N GLY A 159 13.48 -12.58 9.08
CA GLY A 159 14.65 -11.70 9.12
C GLY A 159 15.43 -11.75 10.44
N LEU A 160 15.12 -12.71 11.33
CA LEU A 160 15.78 -12.89 12.63
C LEU A 160 17.03 -13.76 12.52
N GLU A 161 16.88 -14.93 11.89
CA GLU A 161 17.99 -15.86 11.63
C GLU A 161 18.71 -15.50 10.33
N ASP A 162 17.94 -15.34 9.25
CA ASP A 162 18.45 -15.00 7.92
C ASP A 162 18.11 -13.55 7.55
N ARG A 163 19.14 -12.69 7.44
CA ARG A 163 18.99 -11.28 7.08
C ARG A 163 18.86 -11.06 5.57
N GLU A 164 19.14 -12.08 4.77
CA GLU A 164 19.02 -12.08 3.32
C GLU A 164 17.68 -12.68 2.83
N PHE A 165 16.80 -13.13 3.73
CA PHE A 165 15.43 -13.58 3.41
C PHE A 165 15.38 -14.64 2.30
N GLY A 166 16.32 -15.57 2.31
CA GLY A 166 16.46 -16.67 1.37
C GLY A 166 16.97 -16.29 -0.02
N PHE A 167 17.20 -15.00 -0.31
CA PHE A 167 17.69 -14.56 -1.63
C PHE A 167 19.06 -15.14 -1.97
N LYS A 168 19.97 -15.22 -0.98
CA LYS A 168 21.31 -15.80 -1.16
C LYS A 168 21.27 -17.29 -1.51
N GLU A 169 20.28 -18.03 -1.01
CA GLU A 169 20.10 -19.46 -1.33
C GLU A 169 19.33 -19.68 -2.65
N GLY A 170 18.87 -18.61 -3.31
CA GLY A 170 17.94 -18.71 -4.44
C GLY A 170 16.53 -19.14 -4.05
N LYS A 171 16.16 -18.98 -2.77
CA LYS A 171 14.84 -19.29 -2.20
C LYS A 171 14.16 -18.02 -1.66
N PRO A 172 13.80 -17.07 -2.54
CA PRO A 172 13.41 -15.74 -2.11
C PRO A 172 12.13 -15.79 -1.27
N CYS A 173 12.09 -14.95 -0.23
CA CYS A 173 10.88 -14.70 0.54
C CYS A 173 10.14 -13.45 0.05
N VAL A 174 8.82 -13.54 0.02
CA VAL A 174 7.92 -12.41 -0.26
C VAL A 174 6.88 -12.32 0.85
N ILE A 175 6.72 -11.12 1.42
CA ILE A 175 5.75 -10.89 2.50
C ILE A 175 4.50 -10.27 1.93
N VAL A 176 3.38 -10.96 2.11
CA VAL A 176 2.06 -10.61 1.59
C VAL A 176 1.20 -10.04 2.70
N LYS A 177 0.37 -9.07 2.33
CA LYS A 177 -0.53 -8.37 3.23
C LYS A 177 -1.82 -7.94 2.51
N LEU A 178 -2.93 -7.95 3.24
CA LEU A 178 -4.20 -7.40 2.76
C LEU A 178 -4.26 -5.88 2.95
N ASN A 179 -4.87 -5.17 2.00
CA ASN A 179 -5.10 -3.74 2.12
C ASN A 179 -6.06 -3.43 3.28
N ARG A 180 -5.71 -2.41 4.09
CA ARG A 180 -6.50 -2.00 5.24
C ARG A 180 -7.72 -1.20 4.78
N ILE A 181 -8.91 -1.68 5.11
CA ILE A 181 -10.18 -0.99 4.88
C ILE A 181 -10.88 -0.81 6.24
N VAL A 182 -11.35 0.39 6.52
CA VAL A 182 -12.02 0.72 7.78
C VAL A 182 -13.32 -0.09 7.88
N ASN A 183 -13.52 -0.77 9.01
CA ASN A 183 -14.66 -1.65 9.30
C ASN A 183 -14.83 -2.87 8.39
N PHE A 184 -13.80 -3.25 7.64
CA PHE A 184 -13.85 -4.45 6.81
C PHE A 184 -13.66 -5.71 7.64
N ARG A 185 -14.54 -6.71 7.41
CA ARG A 185 -14.51 -8.03 8.06
C ARG A 185 -14.37 -9.11 7.00
N PRO A 186 -13.17 -9.68 6.79
CA PRO A 186 -12.96 -10.67 5.76
C PRO A 186 -13.69 -11.99 6.09
N ARG A 187 -14.50 -12.50 5.18
CA ARG A 187 -15.25 -13.75 5.35
C ARG A 187 -14.56 -14.90 4.60
N PRO A 188 -14.25 -16.03 5.25
CA PRO A 188 -13.68 -17.18 4.57
C PRO A 188 -14.69 -17.71 3.57
N PRO A 189 -14.24 -18.50 2.60
CA PRO A 189 -15.12 -19.09 1.61
C PRO A 189 -16.09 -20.08 2.27
N SER A 190 -17.39 -19.92 2.00
CA SER A 190 -18.42 -20.85 2.47
C SER A 190 -18.51 -22.14 1.62
N SER A 191 -18.00 -22.10 0.38
CA SER A 191 -17.94 -23.24 -0.54
C SER A 191 -16.54 -23.38 -1.14
N ASN A 192 -16.16 -24.63 -1.43
CA ASN A 192 -14.89 -24.97 -2.08
C ASN A 192 -14.94 -24.84 -3.62
N ASP A 193 -16.10 -24.52 -4.21
CA ASP A 193 -16.29 -24.52 -5.68
C ASP A 193 -15.35 -23.57 -6.44
N THR A 194 -14.94 -22.47 -5.80
CA THR A 194 -14.06 -21.44 -6.41
C THR A 194 -12.59 -21.64 -6.06
N ILE A 195 -12.27 -22.65 -5.25
CA ILE A 195 -10.93 -22.89 -4.71
C ILE A 195 -10.29 -24.06 -5.47
N PRO A 196 -9.07 -23.90 -6.01
CA PRO A 196 -8.34 -25.01 -6.63
C PRO A 196 -8.23 -26.21 -5.68
N GLU A 197 -8.28 -27.44 -6.20
CA GLU A 197 -8.17 -28.67 -5.38
C GLU A 197 -6.92 -28.64 -4.49
N ASP A 198 -5.79 -28.19 -5.05
CA ASP A 198 -4.52 -28.01 -4.34
C ASP A 198 -4.57 -26.97 -3.20
N ALA A 199 -5.57 -26.09 -3.18
CA ALA A 199 -5.72 -25.05 -2.17
C ALA A 199 -6.81 -25.37 -1.13
N GLN A 200 -7.64 -26.40 -1.35
CA GLN A 200 -8.75 -26.75 -0.45
C GLN A 200 -8.26 -27.11 0.96
N HIS A 201 -7.10 -27.76 1.08
CA HIS A 201 -6.50 -28.10 2.38
C HIS A 201 -6.10 -26.86 3.22
N LYS A 202 -6.01 -25.68 2.60
CA LYS A 202 -5.68 -24.42 3.29
C LYS A 202 -6.91 -23.75 3.90
N VAL A 203 -8.11 -24.19 3.54
CA VAL A 203 -9.37 -23.62 4.05
C VAL A 203 -9.51 -24.05 5.51
N GLN A 204 -9.43 -23.08 6.41
CA GLN A 204 -9.49 -23.28 7.85
C GLN A 204 -10.47 -22.26 8.45
N PRO A 205 -11.13 -22.59 9.58
CA PRO A 205 -11.95 -21.62 10.29
C PRO A 205 -11.11 -20.43 10.73
N ASN A 206 -11.72 -19.24 10.76
CA ASN A 206 -11.09 -18.00 11.23
C ASN A 206 -9.86 -17.52 10.45
N VAL A 207 -9.60 -18.08 9.26
CA VAL A 207 -8.48 -17.69 8.39
C VAL A 207 -8.98 -17.43 6.97
N ILE A 208 -8.49 -16.36 6.34
CA ILE A 208 -8.63 -16.18 4.89
C ILE A 208 -7.48 -16.91 4.20
N PRO A 209 -7.79 -17.95 3.40
CA PRO A 209 -6.78 -18.70 2.68
C PRO A 209 -6.13 -17.83 1.60
N LEU A 210 -4.81 -18.00 1.47
CA LEU A 210 -3.96 -17.44 0.42
C LEU A 210 -3.36 -18.62 -0.34
N PHE A 211 -3.45 -18.59 -1.67
CA PHE A 211 -2.84 -19.61 -2.51
C PHE A 211 -2.21 -18.99 -3.75
N CYS A 212 -1.03 -19.49 -4.09
CA CYS A 212 -0.22 -19.07 -5.21
C CYS A 212 -0.03 -20.22 -6.19
N THR A 213 -0.20 -19.91 -7.47
CA THR A 213 -0.08 -20.89 -8.56
C THR A 213 0.69 -20.27 -9.73
N ASN A 214 1.20 -21.11 -10.63
CA ASN A 214 1.74 -20.65 -11.90
C ASN A 214 0.64 -20.00 -12.74
N LYS A 215 0.96 -18.86 -13.37
CA LYS A 215 0.02 -18.12 -14.23
C LYS A 215 -0.09 -18.71 -15.63
N ARG A 216 0.99 -19.30 -16.12
CA ARG A 216 1.07 -19.95 -17.44
C ARG A 216 1.24 -21.45 -17.24
N GLU A 217 0.57 -22.24 -18.06
CA GLU A 217 0.75 -23.71 -18.08
C GLU A 217 2.19 -24.09 -18.45
N GLU A 218 2.87 -23.28 -19.27
CA GLU A 218 4.29 -23.45 -19.61
C GLU A 218 5.23 -23.33 -18.40
N ASP A 219 4.79 -22.68 -17.33
CA ASP A 219 5.53 -22.55 -16.07
C ASP A 219 5.17 -23.68 -15.08
N ALA A 220 4.22 -24.54 -15.42
CA ALA A 220 3.86 -25.70 -14.61
C ALA A 220 5.08 -26.63 -14.48
N GLY A 221 5.36 -27.07 -13.25
CA GLY A 221 6.52 -27.91 -12.93
C GLY A 221 7.86 -27.17 -12.83
N LYS A 222 7.95 -25.89 -13.23
CA LYS A 222 9.16 -25.07 -13.03
C LYS A 222 9.22 -24.37 -11.67
N ILE A 223 8.06 -24.27 -11.02
CA ILE A 223 7.87 -23.72 -9.68
C ILE A 223 7.61 -24.91 -8.75
N GLY A 224 8.51 -25.13 -7.80
CA GLY A 224 8.34 -26.16 -6.77
C GLY A 224 7.39 -25.72 -5.66
N GLU A 225 7.45 -26.43 -4.53
CA GLU A 225 6.59 -26.15 -3.38
C GLU A 225 6.78 -24.71 -2.85
N ILE A 226 5.68 -24.00 -2.67
CA ILE A 226 5.65 -22.69 -2.01
C ILE A 226 5.27 -22.92 -0.56
N LYS A 227 6.14 -22.51 0.38
CA LYS A 227 5.86 -22.60 1.81
C LYS A 227 5.24 -21.30 2.30
N TYR A 228 4.22 -21.43 3.15
CA TYR A 228 3.43 -20.33 3.68
C TYR A 228 3.68 -20.26 5.18
N TYR A 229 4.25 -19.14 5.64
CA TYR A 229 4.50 -18.89 7.06
C TYR A 229 3.64 -17.72 7.53
N GLY A 230 2.95 -17.90 8.65
CA GLY A 230 1.96 -16.97 9.17
C GLY A 230 0.98 -17.72 10.06
N ILE A 231 0.17 -16.97 10.81
CA ILE A 231 -0.86 -17.54 11.68
C ILE A 231 -1.86 -18.31 10.81
N GLY A 232 -1.86 -19.64 10.90
CA GLY A 232 -2.68 -20.54 10.07
C GLY A 232 -2.33 -20.53 8.56
N GLY A 233 -1.19 -19.96 8.16
CA GLY A 233 -0.77 -19.89 6.75
C GLY A 233 -1.63 -18.96 5.86
N GLY A 234 -2.42 -18.07 6.47
CA GLY A 234 -3.30 -17.13 5.79
C GLY A 234 -3.52 -15.87 6.62
N PHE A 235 -4.63 -15.15 6.39
CA PHE A 235 -4.94 -13.96 7.17
C PHE A 235 -5.92 -14.28 8.32
N PRO A 236 -5.47 -14.29 9.59
CA PRO A 236 -6.34 -14.53 10.74
C PRO A 236 -7.37 -13.40 10.95
N MET A 237 -8.59 -13.79 11.34
CA MET A 237 -9.70 -12.85 11.57
C MET A 237 -9.54 -11.99 12.82
N GLN A 238 -8.83 -12.44 13.85
CA GLN A 238 -8.71 -11.72 15.12
C GLN A 238 -8.09 -10.31 14.99
N TYR A 239 -7.41 -10.02 13.88
CA TYR A 239 -6.86 -8.68 13.59
C TYR A 239 -7.89 -7.72 12.96
N TYR A 240 -9.04 -8.23 12.53
CA TYR A 240 -10.13 -7.46 11.92
C TYR A 240 -11.29 -7.25 12.91
N PRO A 241 -12.06 -6.16 12.78
CA PRO A 241 -11.94 -5.10 11.77
C PRO A 241 -10.90 -4.02 12.09
N TYR A 242 -10.47 -3.27 11.06
CA TYR A 242 -9.63 -2.08 11.23
C TYR A 242 -10.46 -0.83 11.53
N TYR A 243 -10.08 -0.05 12.55
CA TYR A 243 -10.85 1.09 13.06
C TYR A 243 -10.37 2.47 12.54
N GLY A 244 -9.47 2.49 11.56
CA GLY A 244 -8.92 3.74 11.02
C GLY A 244 -7.71 4.26 11.82
N LYS A 245 -6.93 5.16 11.22
CA LYS A 245 -5.65 5.61 11.78
C LYS A 245 -5.82 6.44 13.05
N LEU A 246 -6.93 7.18 13.15
CA LEU A 246 -7.23 8.03 14.30
C LEU A 246 -7.49 7.20 15.56
N LEU A 247 -8.29 6.13 15.44
CA LEU A 247 -8.65 5.26 16.56
C LEU A 247 -7.65 4.12 16.77
N HIS A 248 -6.95 3.69 15.73
CA HIS A 248 -6.11 2.49 15.74
C HIS A 248 -4.74 2.80 15.14
N SER A 249 -4.07 3.80 15.70
CA SER A 249 -2.82 4.38 15.20
C SER A 249 -1.66 3.37 15.11
N HIS A 250 -1.62 2.43 16.06
CA HIS A 250 -0.58 1.40 16.17
C HIS A 250 -1.00 0.05 15.57
N TYR A 251 -2.06 0.03 14.75
CA TYR A 251 -2.53 -1.19 14.12
C TYR A 251 -1.46 -1.85 13.25
N LEU A 252 -1.13 -3.09 13.61
CA LEU A 252 -0.32 -4.00 12.81
C LEU A 252 -1.26 -4.98 12.11
N GLN A 253 -1.19 -5.00 10.79
CA GLN A 253 -1.98 -5.90 9.97
C GLN A 253 -1.31 -7.28 9.93
N PRO A 254 -2.08 -8.38 9.83
CA PRO A 254 -1.51 -9.70 9.74
C PRO A 254 -0.71 -9.84 8.44
N LEU A 255 0.41 -10.53 8.54
CA LEU A 255 1.33 -10.80 7.44
C LEU A 255 1.39 -12.30 7.16
N VAL A 256 1.64 -12.65 5.89
CA VAL A 256 1.95 -14.01 5.47
C VAL A 256 3.24 -13.96 4.65
N ALA A 257 4.24 -14.73 5.03
CA ALA A 257 5.44 -14.89 4.24
C ALA A 257 5.31 -16.10 3.30
N LEU A 258 5.67 -15.88 2.05
CA LEU A 258 5.75 -16.89 1.00
C LEU A 258 7.23 -17.16 0.73
N GLN A 259 7.67 -18.38 0.94
CA GLN A 259 9.01 -18.82 0.58
C GLN A 259 8.95 -19.73 -0.64
N PHE A 260 9.60 -19.31 -1.71
CA PHE A 260 9.69 -20.10 -2.93
C PHE A 260 10.89 -21.04 -2.80
N THR A 261 10.64 -22.32 -2.48
CA THR A 261 11.72 -23.25 -2.08
C THR A 261 12.56 -23.75 -3.25
N ASN A 262 11.95 -23.87 -4.43
CA ASN A 262 12.61 -24.32 -5.64
C ASN A 262 12.03 -23.58 -6.84
N LEU A 263 12.86 -22.75 -7.48
CA LEU A 263 12.51 -22.03 -8.70
C LEU A 263 13.54 -22.38 -9.77
N THR A 264 13.04 -22.74 -10.96
CA THR A 264 13.92 -23.00 -12.10
C THR A 264 14.69 -21.74 -12.47
N LYS A 265 16.01 -21.84 -12.50
CA LYS A 265 16.92 -20.71 -12.78
C LYS A 265 16.97 -20.40 -14.29
N ASN A 266 17.45 -19.20 -14.63
CA ASN A 266 17.59 -18.68 -15.99
C ASN A 266 16.31 -18.68 -16.83
N THR A 267 15.15 -18.64 -16.18
CA THR A 267 13.83 -18.60 -16.81
C THR A 267 12.96 -17.55 -16.13
N GLU A 268 12.13 -16.82 -16.90
CA GLU A 268 11.09 -15.94 -16.34
C GLU A 268 9.91 -16.81 -15.89
N LEU A 269 9.61 -16.81 -14.60
CA LEU A 269 8.49 -17.55 -14.00
C LEU A 269 7.41 -16.58 -13.55
N ARG A 270 6.15 -16.80 -13.95
CA ARG A 270 5.02 -15.96 -13.54
C ARG A 270 4.14 -16.68 -12.54
N ILE A 271 4.01 -16.08 -11.36
CA ILE A 271 3.24 -16.62 -10.25
C ILE A 271 2.08 -15.67 -9.96
N GLU A 272 0.88 -16.22 -9.84
CA GLU A 272 -0.32 -15.49 -9.42
C GLU A 272 -0.72 -15.98 -8.03
N CYS A 273 -0.84 -15.04 -7.09
CA CYS A 273 -1.29 -15.30 -5.73
C CYS A 273 -2.67 -14.69 -5.51
N LYS A 274 -3.62 -15.47 -4.99
CA LYS A 274 -5.00 -15.08 -4.73
C LYS A 274 -5.38 -15.34 -3.28
N VAL A 275 -6.16 -14.43 -2.72
CA VAL A 275 -6.91 -14.68 -1.49
C VAL A 275 -8.32 -15.10 -1.82
N PHE A 276 -8.88 -16.06 -1.10
CA PHE A 276 -10.24 -16.57 -1.34
C PHE A 276 -11.13 -16.25 -0.14
N GLY A 277 -12.32 -15.72 -0.41
CA GLY A 277 -13.29 -15.37 0.61
C GLY A 277 -14.58 -14.84 0.01
N ASP A 278 -15.70 -14.99 0.73
CA ASP A 278 -17.03 -14.65 0.21
C ASP A 278 -17.19 -13.16 -0.15
N ASN A 279 -16.43 -12.28 0.52
CA ASN A 279 -16.45 -10.83 0.29
C ASN A 279 -15.14 -10.31 -0.33
N ILE A 280 -14.42 -11.17 -1.03
CA ILE A 280 -13.25 -10.83 -1.82
C ILE A 280 -13.63 -11.05 -3.28
N HIS A 281 -13.51 -9.98 -4.09
CA HIS A 281 -13.72 -10.09 -5.53
C HIS A 281 -12.46 -9.68 -6.29
N TYR A 282 -12.40 -10.08 -7.55
CA TYR A 282 -11.27 -9.86 -8.43
C TYR A 282 -11.70 -8.97 -9.60
N SER A 283 -10.73 -8.29 -10.19
CA SER A 283 -10.94 -7.53 -11.43
C SER A 283 -9.90 -7.91 -12.46
N GLU A 284 -10.33 -7.93 -13.73
CA GLU A 284 -9.43 -8.06 -14.88
C GLU A 284 -8.69 -6.75 -15.14
N LYS A 285 -9.28 -5.61 -14.76
CA LYS A 285 -8.64 -4.30 -14.92
C LYS A 285 -7.64 -4.02 -13.79
N ASP A 286 -8.01 -4.35 -12.56
CA ASP A 286 -7.13 -4.20 -11.40
C ASP A 286 -6.52 -5.55 -10.99
N ARG A 287 -5.26 -5.76 -11.40
CA ARG A 287 -4.48 -6.97 -11.10
C ARG A 287 -4.03 -7.07 -9.64
N TYR A 288 -4.34 -6.08 -8.80
CA TYR A 288 -4.05 -6.10 -7.37
C TYR A 288 -5.30 -6.32 -6.51
N GLN A 289 -6.48 -6.40 -7.10
CA GLN A 289 -7.74 -6.59 -6.38
C GLN A 289 -7.96 -8.06 -6.04
N GLY A 290 -7.86 -8.43 -4.75
CA GLY A 290 -7.93 -9.82 -4.28
C GLY A 290 -6.79 -10.75 -4.73
N ARG A 291 -5.88 -10.29 -5.59
CA ARG A 291 -4.76 -11.06 -6.14
C ARG A 291 -3.54 -10.19 -6.36
N PHE A 292 -2.38 -10.79 -6.60
CA PHE A 292 -1.25 -10.11 -7.24
C PHE A 292 -0.51 -11.09 -8.14
N ASP A 293 0.12 -10.54 -9.19
CA ASP A 293 1.08 -11.25 -10.01
C ASP A 293 2.49 -10.87 -9.57
N ILE A 294 3.40 -11.84 -9.57
CA ILE A 294 4.84 -11.62 -9.40
C ILE A 294 5.60 -12.42 -10.45
N LYS A 295 6.67 -11.83 -10.97
CA LYS A 295 7.60 -12.50 -11.88
C LYS A 295 8.93 -12.70 -11.20
N PHE A 296 9.47 -13.90 -11.28
CA PHE A 296 10.82 -14.20 -10.82
C PHE A 296 11.72 -14.51 -12.01
N GLN A 297 12.94 -13.98 -11.95
CA GLN A 297 14.01 -14.37 -12.85
C GLN A 297 15.29 -14.51 -12.01
N ILE A 298 15.62 -15.75 -11.65
CA ILE A 298 16.85 -16.04 -10.91
C ILE A 298 17.93 -16.38 -11.93
N ASN A 299 18.86 -15.45 -12.15
CA ASN A 299 19.97 -15.65 -13.07
C ASN A 299 21.12 -16.36 -12.34
N THR A 300 21.72 -17.35 -12.96
CA THR A 300 23.04 -17.86 -12.58
C THR A 300 24.05 -17.43 -13.62
N SER A 301 25.28 -17.13 -13.19
CA SER A 301 26.41 -16.93 -14.09
C SER A 301 26.60 -18.08 -15.08
#